data_AF-A0A951X3M0-F1
#
_entry.id   AF-A0A951X3M0-F1
#
_cell.length_a   1.000
_cell.length_b   1.000
_cell.length_c   1.000
_cell.angle_alpha   90.00
_cell.angle_beta   90.00
_cell.angle_gamma   90.00
#
_symmetry.space_group_name_H-M   'P 1'
#
loop_
_entity.id
_entity.type
_entity.pdbx_description
1 polymer ?
#
loop_
_entity_poly.entity_id
_entity_poly.type
_entity_poly.pdbx_seq_one_letter_code
_entity_poly.pdbx_strand_id
1 'polypeptide(L)'
;ATFPAPYIFAPETLRECVRVLYPGGRLVVVGLWVAPRHDLVARSLPVFYSKPRAAAMAALEDRLQSAGLAPRWLLRTAGWVDLPVLVATRAETNGQ
;
A
#
# COMPACT_ATOMS: atom_id res chain seq x y z
N ALA A 1 -17.22 -2.20 -16.55
CA ALA A 1 -16.86 -1.24 -15.49
C ALA A 1 -15.37 -0.98 -15.58
N THR A 2 -14.96 0.23 -15.93
CA THR A 2 -13.56 0.66 -15.82
C THR A 2 -13.27 0.93 -14.35
N PHE A 3 -12.25 0.26 -13.81
CA PHE A 3 -11.82 0.42 -12.43
C PHE A 3 -11.47 1.91 -12.17
N PRO A 4 -12.01 2.55 -11.13
CA PRO A 4 -11.63 3.91 -10.81
C PRO A 4 -10.16 3.91 -10.37
N ALA A 5 -9.25 4.48 -11.18
CA ALA A 5 -8.81 5.86 -10.93
C ALA A 5 -7.37 6.18 -11.39
N PRO A 6 -7.10 7.48 -11.58
CA PRO A 6 -5.76 8.10 -11.67
C PRO A 6 -4.92 8.03 -10.38
N TYR A 7 -5.45 7.60 -9.22
CA TYR A 7 -4.68 7.39 -7.98
C TYR A 7 -5.24 6.25 -7.12
N ILE A 8 -4.37 5.33 -6.68
CA ILE A 8 -4.76 4.06 -6.05
C ILE A 8 -5.35 4.16 -4.64
N PHE A 9 -5.07 5.24 -3.90
CA PHE A 9 -5.60 5.46 -2.54
C PHE A 9 -6.71 6.51 -2.47
N ALA A 10 -7.34 6.81 -3.61
CA ALA A 10 -8.53 7.64 -3.62
C ALA A 10 -9.69 6.91 -2.91
N PRO A 11 -10.54 7.60 -2.12
CA PRO A 11 -11.63 6.95 -1.39
C PRO A 11 -12.55 6.12 -2.28
N GLU A 12 -12.91 6.62 -3.45
CA GLU A 12 -13.72 5.92 -4.45
C GLU A 12 -13.05 4.64 -4.99
N THR A 13 -11.74 4.66 -5.21
CA THR A 13 -10.97 3.46 -5.59
C THR A 13 -10.99 2.42 -4.49
N LEU A 14 -10.78 2.84 -3.23
CA LEU A 14 -10.77 1.91 -2.11
C LEU A 14 -12.17 1.30 -1.87
N ARG A 15 -13.24 2.10 -2.03
CA ARG A 15 -14.62 1.57 -1.99
C ARG A 15 -14.86 0.52 -3.07
N GLU A 16 -14.38 0.78 -4.30
CA GLU A 16 -14.49 -0.20 -5.37
C GLU A 16 -13.69 -1.48 -5.08
N CYS A 17 -12.45 -1.35 -4.58
CA CYS A 17 -11.64 -2.49 -4.12
C CYS A 17 -12.44 -3.36 -3.14
N VAL A 18 -13.03 -2.74 -2.12
CA VAL A 18 -13.80 -3.45 -1.10
C VAL A 18 -15.04 -4.11 -1.70
N ARG A 19 -15.71 -3.46 -2.66
CA ARG A 19 -16.88 -4.00 -3.36
C ARG A 19 -16.55 -5.26 -4.17
N VAL A 20 -15.38 -5.30 -4.83
CA VAL A 20 -14.99 -6.41 -5.72
C VAL A 20 -14.24 -7.54 -5.02
N LEU A 21 -13.53 -7.25 -3.93
CA LEU A 21 -12.83 -8.26 -3.15
C LEU A 21 -13.84 -9.13 -2.41
N TYR A 22 -13.66 -10.45 -2.41
CA TYR A 22 -14.38 -11.34 -1.50
C TYR A 22 -13.89 -11.11 -0.04
N PRO A 23 -14.67 -11.49 1.00
CA PRO A 23 -14.20 -11.45 2.38
C PRO A 23 -12.89 -12.26 2.56
N GLY A 24 -11.86 -11.70 3.18
CA GLY A 24 -10.52 -12.29 3.23
C GLY A 24 -9.66 -12.07 1.97
N GLY A 25 -10.25 -11.51 0.90
CA GLY A 25 -9.55 -11.06 -0.30
C GLY A 25 -8.57 -9.91 0.00
N ARG A 26 -7.57 -9.73 -0.85
CA ARG A 26 -6.45 -8.81 -0.60
C ARG A 26 -6.26 -7.80 -1.72
N LEU A 27 -6.07 -6.54 -1.34
CA LEU A 27 -5.46 -5.49 -2.16
C LEU A 27 -3.94 -5.50 -1.90
N VAL A 28 -3.13 -5.62 -2.95
CA VAL A 28 -1.67 -5.60 -2.86
C VAL A 28 -1.12 -4.42 -3.64
N VAL A 29 -0.36 -3.55 -2.99
CA VAL A 29 0.29 -2.39 -3.61
C VAL A 29 1.80 -2.51 -3.44
N VAL A 30 2.52 -2.45 -4.56
CA VAL A 30 3.99 -2.57 -4.63
C VAL A 30 4.54 -1.32 -5.31
N GLY A 31 5.78 -0.94 -4.97
CA GLY A 31 6.48 0.13 -5.68
C GLY A 31 6.11 1.54 -5.23
N LEU A 32 5.60 1.70 -4.00
CA LEU A 32 5.30 3.02 -3.44
C LEU A 32 6.56 3.84 -3.14
N TRP A 33 7.66 3.16 -2.81
CA TRP A 33 9.01 3.72 -2.73
C TRP A 33 10.03 2.58 -2.79
N VAL A 34 11.31 2.92 -2.84
CA VAL A 34 12.43 2.00 -2.83
C VAL A 34 13.38 2.42 -1.71
N ALA A 35 13.84 1.48 -0.89
CA ALA A 35 14.82 1.76 0.16
C ALA A 35 16.15 1.07 -0.21
N PRO A 36 17.14 1.77 -0.76
CA PRO A 36 18.47 1.20 -0.95
C PRO A 36 19.08 0.83 0.38
N ARG A 37 19.77 -0.32 0.40
CA ARG A 37 20.45 -0.81 1.61
C ARG A 37 21.80 -0.12 1.87
N HIS A 38 22.31 0.60 0.88
CA HIS A 38 23.58 1.31 0.96
C HIS A 38 23.37 2.82 0.95
N ASP A 39 23.91 3.53 1.95
CA ASP A 39 23.65 4.96 2.18
C ASP A 39 24.07 5.85 1.00
N LEU A 40 25.17 5.51 0.32
CA LEU A 40 25.62 6.25 -0.87
C LEU A 40 24.61 6.14 -2.04
N VAL A 41 23.95 4.99 -2.17
CA VAL A 41 22.94 4.76 -3.21
C VAL A 41 21.62 5.42 -2.80
N ALA A 42 21.28 5.41 -1.51
CA ALA A 42 20.11 6.13 -0.99
C ALA A 42 20.17 7.63 -1.26
N ARG A 43 21.36 8.24 -1.21
CA ARG A 43 21.58 9.68 -1.48
C ARG A 43 21.51 10.07 -2.96
N SER A 44 21.66 9.11 -3.87
CA SER A 44 21.65 9.36 -5.32
C SER A 44 20.31 9.05 -5.99
N LEU A 45 19.36 8.43 -5.26
CA LEU A 45 18.01 8.24 -5.77
C LEU A 45 17.24 9.56 -5.84
N PRO A 46 16.44 9.77 -6.91
CA PRO A 46 15.49 10.87 -6.95
C PRO A 46 14.57 10.81 -5.72
N VAL A 47 14.29 11.98 -5.13
CA VAL A 47 13.51 12.13 -3.88
C VAL A 47 12.16 11.38 -3.93
N PHE A 48 11.56 11.26 -5.12
CA PHE A 48 10.30 10.54 -5.34
C PHE A 48 10.37 9.02 -5.11
N TYR A 49 11.56 8.43 -5.03
CA TYR A 49 11.75 7.01 -4.69
C TYR A 49 12.13 6.79 -3.24
N SER A 50 12.35 7.86 -2.47
CA SER A 50 12.78 7.76 -1.07
C SER A 50 11.64 7.34 -0.14
N LYS A 51 12.00 6.71 0.99
CA LYS A 51 11.04 6.27 2.01
C LYS A 51 10.17 7.45 2.49
N PRO A 52 8.83 7.38 2.38
CA PRO A 52 7.94 8.38 2.92
C PRO A 52 8.12 8.53 4.42
N ARG A 53 7.83 9.73 4.92
CA ARG A 53 7.80 9.99 6.37
C ARG A 53 6.75 9.09 7.05
N ALA A 54 6.99 8.75 8.31
CA ALA A 54 6.08 7.91 9.09
C ALA A 54 4.63 8.46 9.12
N ALA A 55 4.44 9.78 9.18
CA ALA A 55 3.12 10.39 9.13
C ALA A 55 2.39 10.16 7.80
N ALA A 56 3.11 10.16 6.67
CA ALA A 56 2.52 9.88 5.37
C ALA A 56 2.15 8.40 5.24
N MET A 57 2.97 7.51 5.82
CA MET A 57 2.68 6.09 5.91
C MET A 57 1.42 5.81 6.74
N ALA A 58 1.30 6.41 7.93
CA ALA A 58 0.13 6.30 8.79
C ALA A 58 -1.14 6.81 8.07
N ALA A 59 -1.06 7.95 7.38
CA ALA A 59 -2.20 8.49 6.63
C ALA A 59 -2.68 7.55 5.49
N LEU A 60 -1.79 6.75 4.90
CA LEU A 60 -2.20 5.72 3.93
C LEU A 60 -2.91 4.55 4.61
N GLU A 61 -2.40 4.11 5.76
CA GLU A 61 -3.02 3.06 6.58
C GLU A 61 -4.42 3.47 7.04
N ASP A 62 -4.58 4.70 7.54
CA ASP A 62 -5.86 5.24 8.01
C ASP A 62 -6.92 5.25 6.91
N ARG A 63 -6.54 5.59 5.67
CA ARG A 63 -7.44 5.57 4.50
C ARG A 63 -7.92 4.16 4.19
N LEU A 64 -7.03 3.17 4.26
CA LEU A 64 -7.36 1.76 4.02
C LEU A 64 -8.28 1.21 5.12
N GLN A 65 -7.96 1.50 6.38
CA GLN A 65 -8.77 1.12 7.54
C GLN A 65 -10.17 1.73 7.47
N SER A 66 -10.26 3.03 7.15
CA SER A 66 -11.53 3.73 6.98
C SER A 66 -12.38 3.16 5.83
N ALA A 67 -11.77 2.50 4.85
CA ALA A 67 -12.46 1.80 3.78
C ALA A 67 -12.87 0.36 4.15
N GLY A 68 -12.51 -0.15 5.32
CA GLY A 68 -12.80 -1.53 5.75
C GLY A 68 -11.74 -2.56 5.33
N LEU A 69 -10.51 -2.11 5.01
CA LEU A 69 -9.36 -2.96 4.76
C LEU A 69 -8.41 -2.96 5.95
N ALA A 70 -7.82 -4.10 6.28
CA ALA A 70 -6.78 -4.23 7.30
C ALA A 70 -5.38 -4.19 6.66
N PRO A 71 -4.67 -3.04 6.67
CA PRO A 71 -3.36 -2.90 6.04
C PRO A 71 -2.25 -3.55 6.88
N ARG A 72 -1.25 -4.08 6.18
CA ARG A 72 0.01 -4.55 6.75
C ARG A 72 1.15 -4.32 5.77
N TRP A 73 2.25 -3.78 6.27
CA TRP A 73 3.48 -3.64 5.50
C TRP A 73 4.32 -4.90 5.57
N LEU A 74 4.79 -5.33 4.41
CA LEU A 74 5.74 -6.40 4.23
C LEU A 74 6.98 -5.81 3.58
N LEU A 75 8.13 -5.89 4.24
CA LEU A 75 9.39 -5.55 3.57
C LEU A 75 9.88 -6.77 2.77
N ARG A 76 10.29 -6.54 1.53
CA ARG A 76 10.87 -7.56 0.66
C ARG A 76 12.20 -7.09 0.14
N THR A 77 13.25 -7.87 0.37
CA THR A 77 14.57 -7.57 -0.19
C THR A 77 14.65 -8.10 -1.62
N ALA A 78 15.05 -7.23 -2.54
CA ALA A 78 15.30 -7.55 -3.93
C ALA A 78 16.69 -7.03 -4.32
N GLY A 79 17.69 -7.88 -4.29
CA GLY A 79 19.08 -7.49 -4.50
C GLY A 79 19.55 -6.46 -3.47
N TRP A 80 19.88 -5.26 -3.92
CA TRP A 80 20.42 -4.18 -3.10
C TRP A 80 19.36 -3.20 -2.55
N VAL A 81 18.08 -3.46 -2.80
CA VAL A 81 16.96 -2.64 -2.32
C VAL A 81 16.01 -3.44 -1.44
N ASP A 82 15.40 -2.74 -0.49
CA ASP A 82 14.22 -3.17 0.22
C ASP A 82 12.98 -2.51 -0.40
N LEU A 83 12.02 -3.34 -0.79
CA LEU A 83 10.77 -2.95 -1.41
C LEU A 83 9.62 -3.14 -0.41
N PRO A 84 8.89 -2.07 -0.10
CA PRO A 84 7.67 -2.17 0.68
C PRO A 84 6.55 -2.79 -0.17
N VAL A 85 5.87 -3.76 0.40
CA VAL A 85 4.66 -4.34 -0.13
C VAL A 85 3.55 -4.07 0.88
N LEU A 86 2.59 -3.25 0.50
CA LEU A 86 1.38 -3.03 1.28
C LEU A 86 0.38 -4.11 0.93
N VAL A 87 -0.05 -4.87 1.93
CA VAL A 87 -1.12 -5.86 1.80
C VAL A 87 -2.27 -5.41 2.67
N ALA A 88 -3.44 -5.17 2.07
CA ALA A 88 -4.64 -4.77 2.78
C ALA A 88 -5.73 -5.83 2.58
N THR A 89 -6.14 -6.49 3.65
CA THR A 89 -7.13 -7.58 3.61
C THR A 89 -8.52 -7.04 3.86
N ARG A 90 -9.51 -7.40 3.03
CA ARG A 90 -10.92 -7.13 3.34
C ARG A 90 -11.31 -7.97 4.54
N ALA A 91 -11.80 -7.32 5.61
CA ALA A 91 -12.28 -8.03 6.79
C ALA A 91 -13.36 -9.05 6.41
N GLU A 92 -13.37 -10.20 7.09
CA GLU A 92 -14.49 -11.11 7.00
C GLU A 92 -15.71 -10.39 7.57
N THR A 93 -16.74 -10.20 6.75
CA THR A 93 -18.04 -9.87 7.31
C THR A 93 -18.43 -11.11 8.11
N ASN A 94 -18.33 -11.07 9.44
CA ASN A 94 -18.92 -12.11 10.28
C ASN A 94 -20.38 -12.24 9.85
N GLY A 95 -20.69 -13.33 9.15
CA GLY A 95 -22.07 -13.71 8.87
C GLY A 95 -22.73 -13.91 10.23
N GLN A 96 -23.69 -13.04 10.54
CA GLN A 96 -24.71 -13.35 11.52
C GLN A 96 -25.48 -14.60 11.11
#